data_AF-A0A8I1TGF8-F1
#
_entry.id   AF-A0A8I1TGF8-F1
#
_cell.length_a   1.000
_cell.length_b   1.000
_cell.length_c   1.000
_cell.angle_alpha   90.00
_cell.angle_beta   90.00
_cell.angle_gamma   90.00
#
_symmetry.space_group_name_H-M   'P 1'
#
loop_
_entity.id
_entity.type
_entity.pdbx_description
1 polymer ?
#
loop_
_entity_poly.entity_id
_entity_poly.type
_entity_poly.pdbx_seq_one_letter_code
_entity_poly.pdbx_strand_id
1 'polypeptide(L)'
;MSDIAQASAPAVQTVSFQQRWWPLAERAIGYGLLIFAALATITPFLWMVSTSFKTDAETFQFPPNFIPSSLVWQNYIDAIAGPDTGRQLINSLVFALGSTVSNMVFCALAGYALARMQFKGKNLIFALVVGLLMVPAQSQIVPVFLIVQRIPFAGGNDWLGNGGTGLLNTYWGMILPTAATPFGIFMMRQFFSRIPIEYEESARLDGAKTFTIFWRILLPLARPAMAVLGVLSFQSAWNDFIWPLILTSQREMATLQIGLQLLQSGPDARWNVVMAMATLITLPVIIVFLFAQPPAALLFTAVANDRAHAIRADLQFHILRMRRRDERHEGSRRHESGQAARGDKSQHFTSPKKPADRAGENLHTSAEERLKAKMVPIPHADEAVRGT
;
A
#
# COMPACT_ATOMS: atom_id res chain seq x y z
N MET A 1 29.85 21.26 47.10
CA MET A 1 28.99 21.96 46.11
C MET A 1 29.87 22.37 44.94
N SER A 2 29.34 22.22 43.72
CA SER A 2 29.92 22.55 42.41
C SER A 2 30.89 21.53 41.79
N ASP A 3 30.35 20.42 41.27
CA ASP A 3 30.92 19.71 40.11
C ASP A 3 29.81 19.07 39.25
N ILE A 4 28.83 19.91 38.88
CA ILE A 4 27.79 19.56 37.90
C ILE A 4 27.75 20.68 36.87
N ALA A 5 28.60 20.63 35.84
CA ALA A 5 28.42 21.41 34.60
C ALA A 5 29.43 21.02 33.50
N GLN A 6 29.46 19.75 33.09
CA GLN A 6 29.97 19.39 31.76
C GLN A 6 29.03 18.37 31.10
N ALA A 7 27.78 18.77 30.93
CA ALA A 7 26.90 18.12 29.95
C ALA A 7 27.17 18.79 28.59
N SER A 8 28.07 18.20 27.80
CA SER A 8 28.22 18.54 26.38
C SER A 8 26.90 18.30 25.67
N ALA A 9 26.32 19.34 25.08
CA ALA A 9 25.10 19.25 24.30
C ALA A 9 25.23 18.17 23.21
N PRO A 10 24.22 17.30 22.99
CA PRO A 10 24.28 16.32 21.93
C PRO A 10 24.40 17.05 20.59
N ALA A 11 25.45 16.72 19.84
CA ALA A 11 25.66 17.25 18.50
C ALA A 11 24.46 16.87 17.63
N VAL A 12 23.63 17.86 17.29
CA VAL A 12 22.54 17.72 16.34
C VAL A 12 23.16 17.36 15.00
N GLN A 13 23.14 16.07 14.64
CA GLN A 13 23.50 15.62 13.31
C GLN A 13 22.47 16.22 12.34
N THR A 14 22.84 17.31 11.68
CA THR A 14 22.07 17.83 10.56
C THR A 14 22.19 16.81 9.43
N VAL A 15 21.16 15.99 9.23
CA VAL A 15 21.02 15.18 8.04
C VAL A 15 20.97 16.15 6.86
N SER A 16 22.10 16.38 6.21
CA SER A 16 22.15 17.17 4.99
C SER A 16 21.42 16.37 3.93
N PHE A 17 20.18 16.76 3.62
CA PHE A 17 19.49 16.34 2.41
C PHE A 17 20.31 16.86 1.23
N GLN A 18 21.33 16.10 0.80
CA GLN A 18 21.95 16.35 -0.48
C GLN A 18 20.86 16.15 -1.52
N GLN A 19 20.29 17.24 -2.02
CA GLN A 19 19.55 17.26 -3.27
C GLN A 19 20.49 16.67 -4.31
N ARG A 20 20.31 15.39 -4.61
CA ARG A 20 21.14 14.69 -5.57
C ARG A 20 20.59 15.08 -6.94
N TRP A 21 21.20 16.10 -7.54
CA TRP A 21 20.95 16.55 -8.91
C TRP A 21 21.44 15.47 -9.86
N TRP A 22 20.74 14.34 -9.89
CA TRP A 22 20.95 13.28 -10.86
C TRP A 22 20.87 13.95 -12.25
N PRO A 23 21.95 14.00 -13.05
CA PRO A 23 21.95 14.63 -14.35
C PRO A 23 20.75 14.17 -15.19
N LEU A 24 20.21 15.09 -16.01
CA LEU A 24 19.04 14.84 -16.87
C LEU A 24 19.14 13.52 -17.65
N ALA A 25 20.36 13.15 -18.07
CA ALA A 25 20.66 11.91 -18.78
C ALA A 25 20.30 10.66 -17.97
N GLU A 26 20.67 10.60 -16.69
CA GLU A 26 20.41 9.43 -15.88
C GLU A 26 18.92 9.31 -15.50
N ARG A 27 18.19 10.44 -15.38
CA ARG A 27 16.72 10.43 -15.25
C ARG A 27 16.06 9.91 -16.53
N ALA A 28 16.53 10.35 -17.70
CA ALA A 28 16.03 9.88 -18.99
C ALA A 28 16.26 8.37 -19.17
N ILE A 29 17.44 7.86 -18.79
CA ILE A 29 17.73 6.42 -18.77
C ILE A 29 16.78 5.69 -17.82
N GLY A 30 16.59 6.21 -16.59
CA GLY A 30 15.68 5.62 -15.61
C GLY A 30 14.24 5.55 -16.13
N TYR A 31 13.71 6.64 -16.69
CA TYR A 31 12.36 6.66 -17.27
C TYR A 31 12.25 5.76 -18.51
N GLY A 32 13.28 5.73 -19.37
CA GLY A 32 13.33 4.84 -20.52
C GLY A 32 13.23 3.36 -20.13
N LEU A 33 13.99 2.94 -19.12
CA LEU A 33 13.94 1.59 -18.58
C LEU A 33 12.57 1.26 -17.98
N LEU A 34 11.96 2.20 -17.23
CA LEU A 34 10.63 2.02 -16.65
C LEU A 34 9.54 1.90 -17.72
N ILE A 35 9.58 2.74 -18.77
CA ILE A 35 8.64 2.67 -19.89
C ILE A 35 8.80 1.35 -20.63
N PHE A 36 10.04 0.92 -20.90
CA PHE A 36 10.31 -0.36 -21.53
C PHE A 36 9.77 -1.52 -20.70
N ALA A 37 10.03 -1.55 -19.39
CA ALA A 37 9.51 -2.58 -18.49
C ALA A 37 7.98 -2.58 -18.45
N ALA A 38 7.34 -1.41 -18.43
CA ALA A 38 5.89 -1.27 -18.47
C ALA A 38 5.30 -1.80 -19.78
N LEU A 39 5.89 -1.44 -20.92
CA LEU A 39 5.49 -1.94 -22.24
C LEU A 39 5.66 -3.46 -22.32
N ALA A 40 6.83 -3.98 -21.95
CA ALA A 40 7.10 -5.42 -21.97
C ALA A 40 6.11 -6.22 -21.10
N THR A 41 5.69 -5.66 -19.96
CA THR A 41 4.72 -6.30 -19.05
C THR A 41 3.28 -6.23 -19.57
N ILE A 42 2.89 -5.13 -20.22
CA ILE A 42 1.50 -4.95 -20.70
C ILE A 42 1.23 -5.62 -22.05
N THR A 43 2.26 -5.78 -22.90
CA THR A 43 2.15 -6.41 -24.22
C THR A 43 1.42 -7.76 -24.22
N PRO A 44 1.71 -8.75 -23.34
CA PRO A 44 0.98 -10.02 -23.36
C PRO A 44 -0.52 -9.85 -23.03
N PHE A 45 -0.90 -8.90 -22.19
CA PHE A 45 -2.31 -8.60 -21.91
C PHE A 45 -2.99 -7.94 -23.10
N LEU A 46 -2.30 -7.01 -23.78
CA LEU A 46 -2.81 -6.42 -25.02
C LEU A 46 -2.94 -7.46 -26.13
N TRP A 47 -2.01 -8.41 -26.21
CA TRP A 47 -2.08 -9.53 -27.15
C TRP A 47 -3.27 -10.45 -26.85
N MET A 48 -3.50 -10.77 -25.58
CA MET A 48 -4.64 -11.55 -25.11
C MET A 48 -5.96 -10.88 -25.52
N VAL A 49 -6.11 -9.58 -25.22
CA VAL A 49 -7.31 -8.81 -25.58
C VAL A 49 -7.45 -8.63 -27.09
N SER A 50 -6.35 -8.48 -27.83
CA SER A 50 -6.41 -8.41 -29.30
C SER A 50 -6.89 -9.76 -29.88
N THR A 51 -6.30 -10.85 -29.40
CA THR A 51 -6.59 -12.19 -29.91
C THR A 51 -8.01 -12.66 -29.56
N SER A 52 -8.58 -12.18 -28.45
CA SER A 52 -9.98 -12.47 -28.11
C SER A 52 -10.98 -11.91 -29.12
N PHE A 53 -10.60 -10.90 -29.91
CA PHE A 53 -11.44 -10.34 -30.97
C PHE A 53 -11.18 -10.95 -32.35
N LYS A 54 -10.14 -11.77 -32.53
CA LYS A 54 -9.78 -12.34 -33.83
C LYS A 54 -10.71 -13.48 -34.25
N THR A 55 -10.72 -13.75 -35.55
CA THR A 55 -11.22 -15.03 -36.07
C THR A 55 -10.24 -16.16 -35.71
N ASP A 56 -10.71 -17.41 -35.77
CA ASP A 56 -9.86 -18.57 -35.49
C ASP A 56 -8.69 -18.66 -36.49
N ALA A 57 -8.96 -18.43 -37.78
CA ALA A 57 -7.94 -18.38 -38.83
C ALA A 57 -6.90 -17.26 -38.63
N GLU A 58 -7.34 -16.06 -38.23
CA GLU A 58 -6.43 -14.92 -37.98
C GLU A 58 -5.54 -15.15 -36.75
N THR A 59 -5.98 -15.99 -35.81
CA THR A 59 -5.20 -16.32 -34.60
C THR A 59 -3.92 -17.07 -34.93
N PHE A 60 -3.92 -17.87 -36.00
CA PHE A 60 -2.79 -18.69 -36.45
C PHE A 60 -2.08 -18.15 -37.70
N GLN A 61 -2.46 -16.98 -38.18
CA GLN A 61 -1.85 -16.37 -39.37
C GLN A 61 -0.40 -15.93 -39.12
N PHE A 62 0.47 -16.09 -40.12
CA PHE A 62 1.83 -15.55 -40.13
C PHE A 62 2.05 -14.59 -41.32
N PRO A 63 2.61 -13.39 -41.12
CA PRO A 63 3.01 -12.79 -39.84
C PRO A 63 1.79 -12.48 -38.95
N PRO A 64 1.93 -12.50 -37.62
CA PRO A 64 0.78 -12.39 -36.75
C PRO A 64 0.33 -10.93 -36.59
N ASN A 65 -0.96 -10.67 -36.75
CA ASN A 65 -1.52 -9.32 -36.66
C ASN A 65 -1.69 -8.90 -35.21
N PHE A 66 -1.14 -7.75 -34.80
CA PHE A 66 -1.37 -7.23 -33.45
C PHE A 66 -2.74 -6.60 -33.29
N ILE A 67 -3.28 -5.98 -34.35
CA ILE A 67 -4.61 -5.38 -34.36
C ILE A 67 -5.52 -6.31 -35.16
N PRO A 68 -6.67 -6.74 -34.61
CA PRO A 68 -7.57 -7.65 -35.30
C PRO A 68 -8.17 -6.98 -36.55
N SER A 69 -8.28 -7.73 -37.64
CA SER A 69 -8.89 -7.28 -38.90
C SER A 69 -10.40 -7.01 -38.78
N SER A 70 -11.07 -7.73 -37.89
CA SER A 70 -12.48 -7.58 -37.56
C SER A 70 -12.70 -7.82 -36.07
N LEU A 71 -13.64 -7.11 -35.45
CA LEU A 71 -13.97 -7.28 -34.04
C LEU A 71 -15.04 -8.36 -33.86
N VAL A 72 -14.61 -9.59 -33.56
CA VAL A 72 -15.50 -10.75 -33.37
C VAL A 72 -15.95 -10.86 -31.91
N TRP A 73 -16.98 -10.09 -31.54
CA TRP A 73 -17.58 -10.12 -30.20
C TRP A 73 -18.17 -11.48 -29.81
N GLN A 74 -18.52 -12.30 -30.81
CA GLN A 74 -19.07 -13.64 -30.60
C GLN A 74 -18.15 -14.52 -29.73
N ASN A 75 -16.83 -14.31 -29.76
CA ASN A 75 -15.90 -15.06 -28.92
C ASN A 75 -16.16 -14.87 -27.41
N TYR A 76 -16.61 -13.69 -26.99
CA TYR A 76 -17.00 -13.43 -25.59
C TYR A 76 -18.32 -14.10 -25.22
N ILE A 77 -19.27 -14.14 -26.16
CA ILE A 77 -20.54 -14.84 -25.98
C ILE A 77 -20.27 -16.34 -25.88
N ASP A 78 -19.49 -16.91 -26.79
CA ASP A 78 -19.10 -18.32 -26.81
C ASP A 78 -18.33 -18.70 -25.53
N ALA A 79 -17.47 -17.82 -25.03
CA ALA A 79 -16.72 -18.04 -23.79
C ALA A 79 -17.63 -18.19 -22.55
N ILE A 80 -18.75 -17.45 -22.51
CA ILE A 80 -19.70 -17.49 -21.38
C ILE A 80 -20.92 -18.39 -21.62
N ALA A 81 -21.16 -18.82 -22.85
CA ALA A 81 -22.28 -19.66 -23.25
C ALA A 81 -22.11 -21.14 -22.87
N GLY A 82 -20.97 -21.53 -22.31
CA GLY A 82 -20.76 -22.87 -21.79
C GLY A 82 -21.82 -23.24 -20.74
N PRO A 83 -22.38 -24.46 -20.78
CA PRO A 83 -23.52 -24.85 -19.93
C PRO A 83 -23.25 -24.70 -18.43
N ASP A 84 -21.99 -24.79 -18.02
CA ASP A 84 -21.58 -24.69 -16.62
C ASP A 84 -20.86 -23.38 -16.28
N THR A 85 -20.61 -22.48 -17.23
CA THR A 85 -19.74 -21.31 -17.02
C THR A 85 -20.29 -20.39 -15.93
N GLY A 86 -21.60 -20.18 -15.88
CA GLY A 86 -22.24 -19.39 -14.82
C GLY A 86 -22.06 -20.01 -13.42
N ARG A 87 -22.15 -21.34 -13.33
CA ARG A 87 -21.93 -22.06 -12.07
C ARG A 87 -20.46 -22.03 -11.66
N GLN A 88 -19.55 -22.21 -12.61
CA GLN A 88 -18.10 -22.12 -12.39
C GLN A 88 -17.69 -20.73 -11.88
N LEU A 89 -18.32 -19.66 -12.39
CA LEU A 89 -18.13 -18.31 -11.90
C LEU A 89 -18.58 -18.16 -10.44
N ILE A 90 -19.77 -18.68 -10.10
CA ILE A 90 -20.26 -18.68 -8.71
C ILE A 90 -19.32 -19.48 -7.81
N ASN A 91 -18.88 -20.66 -8.24
CA ASN A 91 -17.96 -21.50 -7.49
C ASN A 91 -16.64 -20.76 -7.20
N SER A 92 -16.06 -20.11 -8.22
CA SER A 92 -14.86 -19.28 -8.10
C SER A 92 -15.07 -18.10 -7.15
N LEU A 93 -16.20 -17.40 -7.23
CA LEU A 93 -16.50 -16.26 -6.35
C LEU A 93 -16.66 -16.71 -4.90
N VAL A 94 -17.42 -17.78 -4.65
CA VAL A 94 -17.63 -18.34 -3.30
C VAL A 94 -16.30 -18.80 -2.71
N PHE A 95 -15.50 -19.52 -3.48
CA PHE A 95 -14.18 -19.97 -3.05
C PHE A 95 -13.24 -18.79 -2.79
N ALA A 96 -13.10 -17.84 -3.72
CA ALA A 96 -12.17 -16.72 -3.58
C ALA A 96 -12.56 -15.78 -2.44
N LEU A 97 -13.84 -15.39 -2.34
CA LEU A 97 -14.32 -14.52 -1.27
C LEU A 97 -14.31 -15.22 0.08
N GLY A 98 -14.76 -16.47 0.15
CA GLY A 98 -14.76 -17.26 1.38
C GLY A 98 -13.35 -17.45 1.95
N SER A 99 -12.39 -17.81 1.09
CA SER A 99 -10.98 -17.96 1.46
C SER A 99 -10.37 -16.62 1.88
N THR A 100 -10.65 -15.54 1.14
CA THR A 100 -10.14 -14.20 1.46
C THR A 100 -10.64 -13.69 2.81
N VAL A 101 -11.95 -13.73 3.02
CA VAL A 101 -12.58 -13.20 4.24
C VAL A 101 -12.14 -14.03 5.44
N SER A 102 -12.16 -15.36 5.35
CA SER A 102 -11.70 -16.23 6.43
C SER A 102 -10.22 -16.00 6.73
N ASN A 103 -9.35 -15.97 5.71
CA ASN A 103 -7.92 -15.69 5.87
C ASN A 103 -7.66 -14.35 6.55
N MET A 104 -8.33 -13.28 6.11
CA MET A 104 -8.22 -11.96 6.73
C MET A 104 -8.63 -11.97 8.20
N VAL A 105 -9.77 -12.59 8.52
CA VAL A 105 -10.29 -12.66 9.90
C VAL A 105 -9.36 -13.46 10.81
N PHE A 106 -9.00 -14.68 10.43
CA PHE A 106 -8.18 -15.55 11.27
C PHE A 106 -6.74 -15.06 11.37
N CYS A 107 -6.15 -14.55 10.29
CA CYS A 107 -4.80 -13.99 10.33
C CYS A 107 -4.73 -12.69 11.14
N ALA A 108 -5.75 -11.82 11.08
CA ALA A 108 -5.79 -10.63 11.92
C ALA A 108 -5.88 -10.99 13.41
N LEU A 109 -6.73 -11.96 13.77
CA LEU A 109 -6.85 -12.43 15.16
C LEU A 109 -5.55 -13.08 15.67
N ALA A 110 -5.00 -14.02 14.90
CA ALA A 110 -3.76 -14.71 15.27
C ALA A 110 -2.55 -13.75 15.29
N GLY A 111 -2.46 -12.86 14.30
CA GLY A 111 -1.44 -11.84 14.22
C GLY A 111 -1.49 -10.87 15.41
N TYR A 112 -2.69 -10.45 15.82
CA TYR A 112 -2.88 -9.61 17.00
C TYR A 112 -2.47 -10.34 18.28
N ALA A 113 -2.91 -11.58 18.48
CA ALA A 113 -2.53 -12.38 19.64
C ALA A 113 -1.00 -12.57 19.73
N LEU A 114 -0.35 -12.91 18.61
CA LEU A 114 1.11 -13.11 18.54
C LEU A 114 1.92 -11.81 18.57
N ALA A 115 1.33 -10.65 18.32
CA ALA A 115 1.98 -9.36 18.48
C ALA A 115 1.81 -8.84 19.92
N ARG A 116 0.58 -8.77 20.41
CA ARG A 116 0.22 -7.97 21.60
C ARG A 116 -0.01 -8.76 22.87
N MET A 117 -0.55 -9.98 22.77
CA MET A 117 -0.84 -10.76 23.98
C MET A 117 0.43 -11.40 24.53
N GLN A 118 0.46 -11.60 25.85
CA GLN A 118 1.53 -12.29 26.56
C GLN A 118 1.00 -13.63 27.04
N PHE A 119 1.54 -14.73 26.51
CA PHE A 119 1.17 -16.08 26.92
C PHE A 119 2.36 -17.05 26.71
N LYS A 120 2.36 -18.14 27.47
CA LYS A 120 3.44 -19.14 27.43
C LYS A 120 3.50 -19.79 26.04
N GLY A 121 4.69 -19.86 25.45
CA GLY A 121 4.91 -20.48 24.14
C GLY A 121 4.71 -19.58 22.92
N LYS A 122 4.35 -18.29 23.10
CA LYS A 122 4.18 -17.30 22.01
C LYS A 122 5.29 -17.31 20.96
N ASN A 123 6.55 -17.28 21.40
CA ASN A 123 7.70 -17.25 20.49
C ASN A 123 7.90 -18.58 19.74
N LEU A 124 7.58 -19.72 20.39
CA LEU A 124 7.64 -21.02 19.73
C LEU A 124 6.55 -21.14 18.66
N ILE A 125 5.31 -20.75 18.98
CA ILE A 125 4.21 -20.74 18.00
C ILE A 125 4.57 -19.84 16.81
N PHE A 126 5.11 -18.64 17.08
CA PHE A 126 5.53 -17.76 16.00
C PHE A 126 6.68 -18.34 15.17
N ALA A 127 7.66 -19.00 15.80
CA ALA A 127 8.73 -19.69 15.08
C ALA A 127 8.19 -20.83 14.20
N LEU A 128 7.20 -21.58 14.67
CA LEU A 128 6.51 -22.61 13.88
C LEU A 128 5.77 -22.00 12.68
N VAL A 129 5.07 -20.87 12.86
CA VAL A 129 4.41 -20.14 11.76
C VAL A 129 5.44 -19.73 10.70
N VAL A 130 6.60 -19.21 11.10
CA VAL A 130 7.68 -18.87 10.16
C VAL A 130 8.26 -20.12 9.51
N GLY A 131 8.45 -21.21 10.26
CA GLY A 131 8.92 -22.49 9.71
C GLY A 131 7.97 -23.07 8.65
N LEU A 132 6.65 -22.90 8.82
CA LEU A 132 5.66 -23.32 7.83
C LEU A 132 5.77 -22.56 6.50
N LEU A 133 6.33 -21.35 6.48
CA LEU A 133 6.60 -20.62 5.22
C LEU A 133 7.69 -21.29 4.38
N MET A 134 8.55 -22.10 5.00
CA MET A 134 9.64 -22.82 4.32
C MET A 134 9.16 -24.11 3.67
N VAL A 135 7.96 -24.60 4.03
CA VAL A 135 7.39 -25.82 3.47
C VAL A 135 6.75 -25.49 2.10
N PRO A 136 7.17 -26.14 1.01
CA PRO A 136 6.60 -25.87 -0.31
C PRO A 136 5.13 -26.31 -0.35
N ALA A 137 4.27 -25.49 -0.96
CA ALA A 137 2.83 -25.77 -1.04
C ALA A 137 2.53 -27.13 -1.71
N GLN A 138 3.34 -27.51 -2.70
CA GLN A 138 3.17 -28.74 -3.47
C GLN A 138 3.35 -30.00 -2.61
N SER A 139 4.22 -29.99 -1.59
CA SER A 139 4.39 -31.15 -0.71
C SER A 139 3.23 -31.35 0.27
N GLN A 140 2.37 -30.33 0.43
CA GLN A 140 1.24 -30.36 1.34
C GLN A 140 -0.02 -30.96 0.69
N ILE A 141 -0.05 -31.12 -0.64
CA ILE A 141 -1.23 -31.54 -1.39
C ILE A 141 -1.82 -32.86 -0.87
N VAL A 142 -1.01 -33.93 -0.81
CA VAL A 142 -1.49 -35.25 -0.36
C VAL A 142 -1.92 -35.22 1.12
N PRO A 143 -1.12 -34.68 2.06
CA PRO A 143 -1.55 -34.57 3.45
C PRO A 143 -2.85 -33.79 3.64
N VAL A 144 -2.99 -32.63 3.01
CA VAL A 144 -4.17 -31.78 3.19
C VAL A 144 -5.40 -32.40 2.52
N PHE A 145 -5.25 -33.05 1.35
CA PHE A 145 -6.32 -33.83 0.73
C PHE A 145 -6.86 -34.91 1.69
N LEU A 146 -5.95 -35.69 2.29
CA LEU A 146 -6.34 -36.73 3.26
C LEU A 146 -7.01 -36.15 4.50
N ILE A 147 -6.55 -34.99 4.99
CA ILE A 147 -7.20 -34.29 6.09
C ILE A 147 -8.63 -33.92 5.71
N VAL A 148 -8.85 -33.27 4.56
CA VAL A 148 -10.17 -32.83 4.08
C VAL A 148 -11.11 -34.02 3.84
N GLN A 149 -10.59 -35.12 3.30
CA GLN A 149 -11.35 -36.35 3.08
C GLN A 149 -11.75 -37.05 4.39
N ARG A 150 -10.92 -36.97 5.43
CA ARG A 150 -11.10 -37.69 6.70
C ARG A 150 -11.62 -36.81 7.84
N ILE A 151 -12.22 -35.67 7.54
CA ILE A 151 -12.82 -34.83 8.59
C ILE A 151 -13.94 -35.61 9.29
N PRO A 152 -13.86 -35.83 10.62
CA PRO A 152 -14.90 -36.55 11.36
C PRO A 152 -16.26 -35.87 11.22
N PHE A 153 -17.34 -36.67 11.20
CA PHE A 153 -18.74 -36.21 11.09
C PHE A 153 -19.10 -35.46 9.80
N ALA A 154 -18.19 -35.33 8.83
CA ALA A 154 -18.44 -34.69 7.54
C ALA A 154 -18.60 -35.73 6.41
N GLY A 155 -19.51 -35.50 5.47
CA GLY A 155 -19.62 -36.29 4.24
C GLY A 155 -19.81 -37.80 4.43
N GLY A 156 -20.45 -38.21 5.53
CA GLY A 156 -20.65 -39.62 5.90
C GLY A 156 -19.52 -40.24 6.72
N ASN A 157 -18.51 -39.47 7.13
CA ASN A 157 -17.43 -39.97 7.98
C ASN A 157 -17.93 -40.23 9.42
N ASP A 158 -17.45 -41.34 9.97
CA ASP A 158 -17.59 -41.66 11.39
C ASP A 158 -16.74 -40.73 12.29
N TRP A 159 -16.75 -41.00 13.60
CA TRP A 159 -15.98 -40.22 14.58
C TRP A 159 -14.45 -40.30 14.39
N LEU A 160 -13.96 -41.33 13.67
CA LEU A 160 -12.55 -41.53 13.34
C LEU A 160 -12.18 -40.96 11.97
N GLY A 161 -13.14 -40.41 11.22
CA GLY A 161 -12.90 -39.86 9.88
C GLY A 161 -12.97 -40.90 8.75
N ASN A 162 -13.56 -42.07 8.98
CA ASN A 162 -13.61 -43.15 8.01
C ASN A 162 -15.03 -43.35 7.45
N GLY A 163 -15.12 -43.96 6.25
CA GLY A 163 -16.36 -44.44 5.65
C GLY A 163 -17.05 -43.48 4.67
N GLY A 164 -16.74 -42.18 4.71
CA GLY A 164 -17.32 -41.17 3.84
C GLY A 164 -16.31 -40.43 2.98
N THR A 165 -16.71 -39.24 2.55
CA THR A 165 -15.93 -38.34 1.67
C THR A 165 -15.48 -37.06 2.37
N GLY A 166 -15.79 -36.89 3.66
CA GLY A 166 -15.43 -35.71 4.43
C GLY A 166 -16.01 -34.43 3.83
N LEU A 167 -15.13 -33.48 3.51
CA LEU A 167 -15.50 -32.22 2.85
C LEU A 167 -15.14 -32.18 1.36
N LEU A 168 -14.81 -33.31 0.73
CA LEU A 168 -14.62 -33.36 -0.73
C LEU A 168 -15.89 -32.94 -1.46
N ASN A 169 -15.74 -32.32 -2.64
CA ASN A 169 -16.85 -31.75 -3.42
C ASN A 169 -17.73 -30.73 -2.64
N THR A 170 -17.15 -30.01 -1.67
CA THR A 170 -17.85 -28.93 -0.96
C THR A 170 -17.06 -27.63 -0.98
N TYR A 171 -17.75 -26.49 -0.84
CA TYR A 171 -17.08 -25.18 -0.69
C TYR A 171 -16.18 -25.15 0.55
N TRP A 172 -16.59 -25.79 1.64
CA TRP A 172 -15.80 -25.84 2.87
C TRP A 172 -14.48 -26.60 2.68
N GLY A 173 -14.49 -27.68 1.91
CA GLY A 173 -13.28 -28.40 1.53
C GLY A 173 -12.27 -27.51 0.83
N MET A 174 -12.74 -26.61 -0.04
CA MET A 174 -11.87 -25.64 -0.72
C MET A 174 -11.42 -24.50 0.21
N ILE A 175 -12.33 -23.92 0.99
CA ILE A 175 -12.09 -22.70 1.79
C ILE A 175 -11.24 -22.96 3.04
N LEU A 176 -11.57 -23.97 3.85
CA LEU A 176 -10.95 -24.20 5.16
C LEU A 176 -9.42 -24.35 5.13
N PRO A 177 -8.81 -25.09 4.19
CA PRO A 177 -7.36 -25.21 4.08
C PRO A 177 -6.65 -23.86 3.88
N THR A 178 -7.33 -22.91 3.24
CA THR A 178 -6.82 -21.56 2.95
C THR A 178 -7.29 -20.50 3.95
N ALA A 179 -8.09 -20.89 4.95
CA ALA A 179 -8.73 -19.98 5.88
C ALA A 179 -7.76 -19.31 6.86
N ALA A 180 -6.54 -19.82 7.04
CA ALA A 180 -5.51 -19.18 7.83
C ALA A 180 -4.13 -19.54 7.29
N THR A 181 -3.50 -18.61 6.59
CA THR A 181 -2.20 -18.83 5.95
C THR A 181 -1.05 -18.40 6.86
N PRO A 182 0.08 -19.15 6.92
CA PRO A 182 1.24 -18.73 7.69
C PRO A 182 1.75 -17.34 7.28
N PHE A 183 1.66 -17.01 5.99
CA PHE A 183 2.05 -15.70 5.47
C PHE A 183 1.14 -14.60 6.00
N GLY A 184 -0.18 -14.80 5.98
CA GLY A 184 -1.12 -13.84 6.55
C GLY A 184 -0.91 -13.61 8.05
N ILE A 185 -0.69 -14.68 8.83
CA ILE A 185 -0.40 -14.57 10.27
C ILE A 185 0.88 -13.78 10.50
N PHE A 186 1.96 -14.14 9.78
CA PHE A 186 3.24 -13.44 9.86
C PHE A 186 3.08 -11.96 9.53
N MET A 187 2.47 -11.64 8.39
CA MET A 187 2.29 -10.28 7.90
C MET A 187 1.48 -9.44 8.90
N MET A 188 0.34 -9.94 9.38
CA MET A 188 -0.50 -9.23 10.34
C MET A 188 0.23 -9.01 11.67
N ARG A 189 0.98 -10.01 12.15
CA ARG A 189 1.82 -9.84 13.35
C ARG A 189 2.87 -8.76 13.16
N GLN A 190 3.58 -8.75 12.02
CA GLN A 190 4.60 -7.73 11.74
C GLN A 190 3.98 -6.33 11.70
N PHE A 191 2.80 -6.19 11.11
CA PHE A 191 2.11 -4.92 11.05
C PHE A 191 1.67 -4.44 12.45
N PHE A 192 0.97 -5.28 13.22
CA PHE A 192 0.53 -4.90 14.56
C PHE A 192 1.70 -4.57 15.48
N SER A 193 2.84 -5.27 15.35
CA SER A 193 4.03 -5.00 16.17
C SER A 193 4.63 -3.61 15.94
N ARG A 194 4.38 -2.98 14.79
CA ARG A 194 4.85 -1.63 14.46
C ARG A 194 3.95 -0.52 14.99
N ILE A 195 2.70 -0.84 15.34
CA ILE A 195 1.80 0.15 15.94
C ILE A 195 2.35 0.47 17.34
N PRO A 196 2.51 1.76 17.70
CA PRO A 196 2.89 2.18 19.05
C PRO A 196 1.94 1.60 20.12
N ILE A 197 2.46 1.19 21.28
CA ILE A 197 1.65 0.55 22.34
C ILE A 197 0.74 1.54 23.06
N GLU A 198 1.07 2.83 22.99
CA GLU A 198 0.42 3.96 23.62
C GLU A 198 -1.07 4.06 23.23
N TYR A 199 -1.43 3.67 22.00
CA TYR A 199 -2.82 3.60 21.54
C TYR A 199 -3.66 2.59 22.35
N GLU A 200 -3.05 1.50 22.81
CA GLU A 200 -3.71 0.49 23.63
C GLU A 200 -3.76 0.90 25.09
N GLU A 201 -2.69 1.52 25.59
CA GLU A 201 -2.62 2.02 26.96
C GLU A 201 -3.66 3.12 27.20
N SER A 202 -3.79 4.08 26.29
CA SER A 202 -4.83 5.13 26.37
C SER A 202 -6.23 4.53 26.37
N ALA A 203 -6.50 3.55 25.49
CA ALA A 203 -7.80 2.90 25.43
C ALA A 203 -8.12 2.07 26.68
N ARG A 204 -7.11 1.47 27.33
CA ARG A 204 -7.27 0.76 28.61
C ARG A 204 -7.57 1.73 29.74
N LEU A 205 -6.97 2.93 29.75
CA LEU A 205 -7.32 3.99 30.69
C LEU A 205 -8.78 4.42 30.52
N ASP A 206 -9.30 4.42 29.29
CA ASP A 206 -10.72 4.65 28.97
C ASP A 206 -11.63 3.43 29.27
N GLY A 207 -11.10 2.35 29.85
CA GLY A 207 -11.86 1.16 30.23
C GLY A 207 -12.17 0.19 29.09
N ALA A 208 -11.54 0.33 27.92
CA ALA A 208 -11.76 -0.57 26.79
C ALA A 208 -11.20 -1.99 27.05
N LYS A 209 -12.00 -3.02 26.72
CA LYS A 209 -11.57 -4.43 26.78
C LYS A 209 -10.67 -4.79 25.60
N THR A 210 -9.87 -5.85 25.74
CA THR A 210 -8.92 -6.32 24.69
C THR A 210 -9.56 -6.50 23.32
N PHE A 211 -10.75 -7.10 23.23
CA PHE A 211 -11.44 -7.27 21.95
C PHE A 211 -11.94 -5.94 21.37
N THR A 212 -12.37 -5.01 22.22
CA THR A 212 -12.76 -3.65 21.82
C THR A 212 -11.56 -2.89 21.26
N ILE A 213 -10.40 -2.99 21.90
CA ILE A 213 -9.13 -2.39 21.45
C ILE A 213 -8.74 -2.96 20.08
N PHE A 214 -8.75 -4.29 19.94
CA PHE A 214 -8.50 -4.95 18.66
C PHE A 214 -9.44 -4.45 17.56
N TRP A 215 -10.76 -4.55 17.77
CA TRP A 215 -11.75 -4.33 16.72
C TRP A 215 -11.94 -2.86 16.37
N ARG A 216 -11.89 -1.95 17.36
CA ARG A 216 -12.19 -0.52 17.15
C ARG A 216 -10.95 0.34 16.94
N ILE A 217 -9.75 -0.11 17.32
CA ILE A 217 -8.53 0.70 17.26
C ILE A 217 -7.50 0.07 16.34
N LEU A 218 -6.99 -1.12 16.67
CA LEU A 218 -5.90 -1.71 15.88
C LEU A 218 -6.34 -2.17 14.49
N LEU A 219 -7.51 -2.80 14.36
CA LEU A 219 -7.97 -3.32 13.08
C LEU A 219 -8.20 -2.19 12.05
N PRO A 220 -8.81 -1.04 12.41
CA PRO A 220 -8.87 0.14 11.53
C PRO A 220 -7.50 0.72 11.17
N LEU A 221 -6.55 0.77 12.11
CA LEU A 221 -5.18 1.19 11.83
C LEU A 221 -4.45 0.21 10.89
N ALA A 222 -4.85 -1.07 10.92
CA ALA A 222 -4.33 -2.12 10.05
C ALA A 222 -5.02 -2.24 8.69
N ARG A 223 -5.93 -1.33 8.32
CA ARG A 223 -6.58 -1.31 7.00
C ARG A 223 -5.61 -1.44 5.82
N PRO A 224 -4.45 -0.75 5.78
CA PRO A 224 -3.50 -0.91 4.67
C PRO A 224 -2.94 -2.33 4.56
N ALA A 225 -2.61 -2.97 5.70
CA ALA A 225 -2.15 -4.36 5.70
C ALA A 225 -3.28 -5.34 5.35
N MET A 226 -4.49 -5.09 5.86
CA MET A 226 -5.67 -5.90 5.54
C MET A 226 -6.01 -5.82 4.04
N ALA A 227 -5.88 -4.65 3.42
CA ALA A 227 -6.08 -4.48 1.98
C ALA A 227 -5.07 -5.31 1.17
N VAL A 228 -3.79 -5.23 1.52
CA VAL A 228 -2.74 -6.03 0.86
C VAL A 228 -2.98 -7.54 1.07
N LEU A 229 -3.27 -7.97 2.30
CA LEU A 229 -3.58 -9.38 2.57
C LEU A 229 -4.83 -9.83 1.80
N GLY A 230 -5.86 -9.00 1.74
CA GLY A 230 -7.09 -9.28 1.02
C GLY A 230 -6.89 -9.46 -0.48
N VAL A 231 -6.17 -8.53 -1.13
CA VAL A 231 -5.82 -8.64 -2.56
C VAL A 231 -5.04 -9.91 -2.84
N LEU A 232 -3.98 -10.17 -2.06
CA LEU A 232 -3.13 -11.34 -2.28
C LEU A 232 -3.89 -12.64 -2.04
N SER A 233 -4.76 -12.70 -1.03
CA SER A 233 -5.59 -13.88 -0.75
C SER A 233 -6.62 -14.11 -1.85
N PHE A 234 -7.30 -13.05 -2.30
CA PHE A 234 -8.28 -13.11 -3.37
C PHE A 234 -7.63 -13.56 -4.67
N GLN A 235 -6.53 -12.91 -5.06
CA GLN A 235 -5.77 -13.27 -6.26
C GLN A 235 -5.32 -14.73 -6.21
N SER A 236 -4.82 -15.19 -5.05
CA SER A 236 -4.36 -16.57 -4.89
C SER A 236 -5.50 -17.57 -5.08
N ALA A 237 -6.62 -17.39 -4.38
CA ALA A 237 -7.77 -18.31 -4.48
C ALA A 237 -8.50 -18.20 -5.83
N TRP A 238 -8.58 -17.02 -6.43
CA TRP A 238 -9.21 -16.81 -7.74
C TRP A 238 -8.43 -17.48 -8.88
N ASN A 239 -7.09 -17.46 -8.79
CA ASN A 239 -6.21 -18.07 -9.79
C ASN A 239 -5.88 -19.54 -9.49
N ASP A 240 -6.33 -20.08 -8.35
CA ASP A 240 -6.00 -21.45 -7.98
C ASP A 240 -6.73 -22.45 -8.88
N PHE A 241 -5.93 -23.29 -9.52
CA PHE A 241 -6.38 -24.38 -10.37
C PHE A 241 -6.20 -25.73 -9.67
N ILE A 242 -5.05 -25.94 -9.03
CA ILE A 242 -4.66 -27.24 -8.48
C ILE A 242 -5.54 -27.61 -7.30
N TRP A 243 -5.76 -26.67 -6.37
CA TRP A 243 -6.48 -26.99 -5.14
C TRP A 243 -7.95 -27.39 -5.40
N PRO A 244 -8.73 -26.63 -6.18
CA PRO A 244 -10.08 -27.06 -6.52
C PRO A 244 -10.09 -28.36 -7.33
N LEU A 245 -9.18 -28.54 -8.29
CA LEU A 245 -9.14 -29.73 -9.15
C LEU A 245 -8.99 -31.03 -8.36
N ILE A 246 -8.22 -31.01 -7.28
CA ILE A 246 -7.96 -32.20 -6.46
C ILE A 246 -9.11 -32.47 -5.48
N LEU A 247 -9.78 -31.42 -5.00
CA LEU A 247 -10.86 -31.54 -4.02
C LEU A 247 -12.25 -31.72 -4.63
N THR A 248 -12.43 -31.34 -5.89
CA THR A 248 -13.71 -31.42 -6.59
C THR A 248 -13.59 -32.35 -7.79
N SER A 249 -14.32 -33.46 -7.73
CA SER A 249 -14.47 -34.42 -8.82
C SER A 249 -15.77 -34.25 -9.61
N GLN A 250 -16.75 -33.54 -9.03
CA GLN A 250 -18.03 -33.22 -9.66
C GLN A 250 -17.90 -32.00 -10.56
N ARG A 251 -18.45 -32.09 -11.78
CA ARG A 251 -18.44 -31.01 -12.78
C ARG A 251 -19.12 -29.74 -12.25
N GLU A 252 -20.11 -29.95 -11.41
CA GLU A 252 -20.89 -28.98 -10.65
C GLU A 252 -20.06 -28.11 -9.69
N MET A 253 -18.93 -28.62 -9.22
CA MET A 253 -18.04 -27.96 -8.26
C MET A 253 -16.76 -27.43 -8.92
N ALA A 254 -16.66 -27.52 -10.26
CA ALA A 254 -15.54 -26.97 -10.99
C ALA A 254 -15.49 -25.43 -10.86
N THR A 255 -14.30 -24.88 -10.68
CA THR A 255 -14.06 -23.43 -10.70
C THR A 255 -13.87 -22.93 -12.13
N LEU A 256 -13.89 -21.61 -12.30
CA LEU A 256 -13.69 -20.97 -13.59
C LEU A 256 -12.31 -21.25 -14.20
N GLN A 257 -11.28 -21.45 -13.36
CA GLN A 257 -9.94 -21.86 -13.82
C GLN A 257 -9.95 -23.29 -14.40
N ILE A 258 -10.71 -24.21 -13.77
CA ILE A 258 -10.92 -25.56 -14.32
C ILE A 258 -11.69 -25.47 -15.64
N GLY A 259 -12.73 -24.61 -15.70
CA GLY A 259 -13.48 -24.35 -16.93
C GLY A 259 -12.60 -23.87 -18.08
N LEU A 260 -11.71 -22.91 -17.81
CA LEU A 260 -10.74 -22.42 -18.79
C LEU A 260 -9.81 -23.54 -19.28
N GLN A 261 -9.32 -24.38 -18.38
CA GLN A 261 -8.48 -25.53 -18.74
C GLN A 261 -9.23 -26.51 -19.65
N LEU A 262 -10.48 -26.82 -19.35
CA LEU A 262 -11.32 -27.71 -20.16
C LEU A 262 -11.53 -27.16 -21.58
N LEU A 263 -11.70 -25.83 -21.70
CA LEU A 263 -11.81 -25.14 -22.99
C LEU A 263 -10.51 -25.22 -23.80
N GLN A 264 -9.36 -25.10 -23.13
CA GLN A 264 -8.03 -25.18 -23.77
C GLN A 264 -7.64 -26.59 -24.21
N SER A 265 -8.04 -27.62 -23.46
CA SER A 265 -7.70 -29.02 -23.76
C SER A 265 -8.71 -29.72 -24.67
N GLY A 266 -9.73 -29.00 -25.16
CA GLY A 266 -10.74 -29.56 -26.06
C GLY A 266 -10.18 -29.94 -27.43
N PRO A 267 -10.76 -30.93 -28.14
CA PRO A 267 -10.32 -31.32 -29.48
C PRO A 267 -10.34 -30.16 -30.50
N ASP A 268 -11.33 -29.27 -30.37
CA ASP A 268 -11.53 -28.10 -31.23
C ASP A 268 -11.21 -26.80 -30.47
N ALA A 269 -10.09 -26.77 -29.72
CA ALA A 269 -9.70 -25.64 -28.90
C ALA A 269 -9.52 -24.35 -29.74
N ARG A 270 -10.54 -23.49 -29.67
CA ARG A 270 -10.57 -22.16 -30.30
C ARG A 270 -9.83 -21.15 -29.43
N TRP A 271 -8.58 -20.84 -29.78
CA TRP A 271 -7.72 -19.97 -28.97
C TRP A 271 -8.24 -18.54 -28.84
N ASN A 272 -8.98 -18.04 -29.83
CA ASN A 272 -9.67 -16.76 -29.72
C ASN A 272 -10.74 -16.77 -28.60
N VAL A 273 -11.50 -17.85 -28.44
CA VAL A 273 -12.47 -18.01 -27.35
C VAL A 273 -11.77 -18.21 -26.00
N VAL A 274 -10.68 -18.99 -25.97
CA VAL A 274 -9.83 -19.13 -24.77
C VAL A 274 -9.32 -17.77 -24.30
N MET A 275 -8.83 -16.93 -25.21
CA MET A 275 -8.33 -15.59 -24.89
C MET A 275 -9.45 -14.65 -24.45
N ALA A 276 -10.66 -14.80 -24.99
CA ALA A 276 -11.84 -14.07 -24.50
C ALA A 276 -12.19 -14.47 -23.06
N MET A 277 -12.22 -15.77 -22.76
CA MET A 277 -12.45 -16.28 -21.41
C MET A 277 -11.35 -15.83 -20.43
N ALA A 278 -10.09 -15.92 -20.82
CA ALA A 278 -8.95 -15.46 -20.02
C ALA A 278 -9.02 -13.95 -19.73
N THR A 279 -9.46 -13.16 -20.72
CA THR A 279 -9.71 -11.72 -20.53
C THR A 279 -10.78 -11.48 -19.48
N LEU A 280 -11.91 -12.18 -19.55
CA LEU A 280 -12.99 -12.07 -18.56
C LEU A 280 -12.55 -12.51 -17.15
N ILE A 281 -11.78 -13.60 -17.05
CA ILE A 281 -11.22 -14.12 -15.79
C ILE A 281 -10.26 -13.11 -15.14
N THR A 282 -9.57 -12.30 -15.93
CA THR A 282 -8.61 -11.31 -15.42
C THR A 282 -9.30 -10.09 -14.79
N LEU A 283 -10.52 -9.73 -15.24
CA LEU A 283 -11.22 -8.52 -14.81
C LEU A 283 -11.45 -8.43 -13.28
N PRO A 284 -11.94 -9.47 -12.58
CA PRO A 284 -12.18 -9.38 -11.14
C PRO A 284 -10.93 -9.08 -10.32
N VAL A 285 -9.77 -9.60 -10.74
CA VAL A 285 -8.48 -9.32 -10.06
C VAL A 285 -8.11 -7.85 -10.21
N ILE A 286 -8.27 -7.28 -11.41
CA ILE A 286 -8.04 -5.85 -11.66
C ILE A 286 -8.99 -5.01 -10.81
N ILE A 287 -10.27 -5.35 -10.77
CA ILE A 287 -11.28 -4.63 -10.00
C ILE A 287 -10.92 -4.63 -8.51
N VAL A 288 -10.62 -5.80 -7.93
CA VAL A 288 -10.22 -5.92 -6.51
C VAL A 288 -8.96 -5.11 -6.23
N PHE A 289 -7.97 -5.15 -7.12
CA PHE A 289 -6.75 -4.37 -6.98
C PHE A 289 -7.01 -2.86 -7.00
N LEU A 290 -7.85 -2.36 -7.92
CA LEU A 290 -8.23 -0.94 -8.01
C LEU A 290 -8.96 -0.46 -6.74
N PHE A 291 -9.84 -1.28 -6.17
CA PHE A 291 -10.54 -0.93 -4.92
C PHE A 291 -9.64 -0.99 -3.67
N ALA A 292 -8.59 -1.81 -3.70
CA ALA A 292 -7.67 -1.95 -2.57
C ALA A 292 -6.59 -0.87 -2.51
N GLN A 293 -6.32 -0.19 -3.63
CA GLN A 293 -5.42 0.95 -3.62
C GLN A 293 -6.03 2.11 -2.83
N PRO A 294 -5.23 2.85 -2.03
CA PRO A 294 -5.67 4.16 -1.55
C PRO A 294 -6.11 5.00 -2.74
N PRO A 295 -7.18 5.83 -2.62
CA PRO A 295 -7.60 6.71 -3.71
C PRO A 295 -6.38 7.41 -4.30
N ALA A 296 -6.20 7.39 -5.62
CA ALA A 296 -5.05 8.05 -6.25
C ALA A 296 -4.91 9.51 -5.79
N ALA A 297 -6.04 10.17 -5.49
CA ALA A 297 -6.10 11.49 -4.85
C ALA A 297 -5.35 11.58 -3.51
N LEU A 298 -5.37 10.55 -2.66
CA LEU A 298 -4.61 10.48 -1.41
C LEU A 298 -3.11 10.28 -1.64
N LEU A 299 -2.72 9.57 -2.71
CA LEU A 299 -1.33 9.44 -3.13
C LEU A 299 -0.80 10.77 -3.70
N PHE A 300 -1.57 11.45 -4.55
CA PHE A 300 -1.23 12.77 -5.06
C PHE A 300 -1.17 13.82 -3.94
N THR A 301 -2.10 13.79 -2.97
CA THR A 301 -2.04 14.70 -1.83
C THR A 301 -0.93 14.35 -0.85
N ALA A 302 -0.61 13.07 -0.62
CA ALA A 302 0.54 12.69 0.21
C ALA A 302 1.87 13.15 -0.41
N VAL A 303 2.05 12.95 -1.72
CA VAL A 303 3.23 13.43 -2.46
C VAL A 303 3.28 14.95 -2.51
N ALA A 304 2.14 15.63 -2.69
CA ALA A 304 2.07 17.09 -2.65
C ALA A 304 2.34 17.65 -1.24
N ASN A 305 1.88 16.95 -0.20
CA ASN A 305 2.05 17.37 1.19
C ASN A 305 3.51 17.20 1.65
N ASP A 306 4.19 16.13 1.23
CA ASP A 306 5.64 15.97 1.47
C ASP A 306 6.44 17.11 0.83
N ARG A 307 6.08 17.53 -0.38
CA ARG A 307 6.69 18.73 -1.02
C ARG A 307 6.37 20.01 -0.25
N ALA A 308 5.15 20.17 0.24
CA ALA A 308 4.75 21.35 1.02
C ALA A 308 5.49 21.43 2.37
N HIS A 309 5.68 20.30 3.06
CA HIS A 309 6.47 20.22 4.29
C HIS A 309 7.94 20.53 4.06
N ALA A 310 8.53 20.01 2.97
CA ALA A 310 9.90 20.32 2.59
C ALA A 310 10.12 21.82 2.31
N ILE A 311 9.18 22.45 1.57
CA ILE A 311 9.23 23.89 1.27
C ILE A 311 9.08 24.73 2.55
N ARG A 312 8.14 24.37 3.44
CA ARG A 312 7.92 25.10 4.72
C ARG A 312 9.14 25.00 5.65
N ALA A 313 9.77 23.83 5.73
CA ALA A 313 10.98 23.64 6.52
C ALA A 313 12.13 24.52 5.99
N ASP A 314 12.35 24.54 4.68
CA ASP A 314 13.40 25.35 4.06
C ASP A 314 13.15 26.86 4.26
N LEU A 315 11.90 27.31 4.14
CA LEU A 315 11.51 28.70 4.41
C LEU A 315 11.78 29.10 5.87
N GLN A 316 11.45 28.23 6.83
CA GLN A 316 11.71 28.47 8.25
C GLN A 316 13.22 28.55 8.55
N PHE A 317 14.02 27.67 7.95
CA PHE A 317 15.48 27.73 8.08
C PHE A 317 16.06 29.02 7.48
N HIS A 318 15.52 29.47 6.34
CA HIS A 318 15.95 30.72 5.70
C HIS A 318 15.61 31.94 6.56
N ILE A 319 14.40 32.00 7.13
CA ILE A 319 13.97 33.08 8.03
C ILE A 319 14.84 33.11 9.30
N LEU A 320 15.13 31.95 9.90
CA LEU A 320 16.00 31.85 11.08
C LEU A 320 17.44 32.27 10.80
N ARG A 321 17.96 32.02 9.58
CA ARG A 321 19.28 32.52 9.15
C ARG A 321 19.31 34.03 8.98
N MET A 322 18.26 34.61 8.39
CA MET A 322 18.12 36.06 8.24
C MET A 322 18.08 36.74 9.61
N ARG A 323 17.26 36.22 10.54
CA ARG A 323 17.17 36.76 11.91
C ARG A 323 18.49 36.70 12.66
N ARG A 324 19.23 35.58 12.58
CA ARG A 324 20.57 35.48 13.19
C ARG A 324 21.60 36.43 12.57
N ARG A 325 21.44 36.79 11.30
CA ARG A 325 22.32 37.75 10.62
C ARG A 325 22.04 39.17 11.10
N ASP A 326 20.76 39.52 11.25
CA ASP A 326 20.33 40.81 11.78
C ASP A 326 20.73 40.98 13.26
N GLU A 327 20.58 39.95 14.09
CA GLU A 327 21.02 39.97 15.50
C GLU A 327 22.54 40.17 15.63
N ARG A 328 23.35 39.63 14.69
CA ARG A 328 24.80 39.88 14.65
C ARG A 328 25.12 41.31 14.24
N HIS A 329 24.38 41.89 13.30
CA HIS A 329 24.57 43.28 12.89
C HIS A 329 24.12 44.27 13.98
N GLU A 330 23.04 43.98 14.70
CA GLU A 330 22.62 44.77 15.88
C GLU A 330 23.60 44.64 17.05
N GLY A 331 24.10 43.44 17.32
CA GLY A 331 25.12 43.22 18.35
C GLY A 331 26.41 44.00 18.07
N SER A 332 26.85 44.04 16.81
CA SER A 332 28.03 44.82 16.39
C SER A 332 27.81 46.32 16.54
N ARG A 333 26.63 46.83 16.15
CA ARG A 333 26.27 48.26 16.33
C ARG A 333 26.21 48.66 17.81
N ARG A 334 25.65 47.81 18.68
CA ARG A 334 25.63 48.08 20.13
C ARG A 334 27.02 48.07 20.75
N HIS A 335 27.93 47.25 20.25
CA HIS A 335 29.32 47.22 20.71
C HIS A 335 30.08 48.49 20.31
N GLU A 336 29.86 48.99 19.09
CA GLU A 336 30.42 50.26 18.60
C GLU A 336 29.82 51.47 19.35
N SER A 337 28.49 51.52 19.56
CA SER A 337 27.83 52.56 20.36
C SER A 337 28.27 52.55 21.83
N GLY A 338 28.49 51.36 22.41
CA GLY A 338 28.93 51.20 23.80
C GLY A 338 30.39 51.59 24.03
N GLN A 339 31.26 51.44 23.02
CA GLN A 339 32.63 51.96 23.06
C GLN A 339 32.66 53.47 22.84
N ALA A 340 31.83 54.01 21.94
CA ALA A 340 31.70 55.46 21.78
C ALA A 340 31.19 56.16 23.06
N ALA A 341 30.22 55.56 23.76
CA ALA A 341 29.70 56.09 25.04
C ALA A 341 30.67 55.91 26.23
N ARG A 342 31.71 55.09 26.10
CA ARG A 342 32.78 54.93 27.11
C ARG A 342 33.95 55.90 26.91
N GLY A 343 34.10 56.46 25.71
CA GLY A 343 35.07 57.52 25.43
C GLY A 343 34.64 58.92 25.90
N ASP A 344 33.35 59.09 26.20
CA ASP A 344 32.73 60.40 26.49
C ASP A 344 32.14 60.48 27.91
N LYS A 345 32.89 60.00 28.91
CA LYS A 345 32.57 60.15 30.34
C LYS A 345 33.71 60.76 31.16
N SER A 346 34.55 61.55 30.51
CA SER A 346 35.55 62.39 31.17
C SER A 346 35.32 63.86 30.83
N GLN A 347 34.11 64.38 31.02
CA GLN A 347 33.90 65.80 31.31
C GLN A 347 32.46 66.11 31.76
N HIS A 348 32.40 66.84 32.87
CA HIS A 348 31.30 67.67 33.38
C HIS A 348 30.18 67.03 34.22
N PHE A 349 30.17 67.54 35.46
CA PHE A 349 29.26 67.33 36.57
C PHE A 349 28.35 68.55 36.68
N THR A 350 27.03 68.38 36.59
CA THR A 350 26.04 69.28 37.23
C THR A 350 24.73 68.52 37.48
N SER A 351 24.13 68.73 38.65
CA SER A 351 22.87 68.17 39.15
C SER A 351 21.71 69.18 38.99
N PRO A 352 20.45 68.93 39.42
CA PRO A 352 19.41 68.10 38.79
C PRO A 352 18.15 68.93 38.41
N LYS A 353 17.30 68.44 37.49
CA LYS A 353 15.88 68.87 37.36
C LYS A 353 14.99 67.78 36.75
N LYS A 354 13.85 67.52 37.40
CA LYS A 354 12.60 66.91 36.86
C LYS A 354 11.59 68.07 36.62
N PRO A 355 10.42 67.89 35.96
CA PRO A 355 9.87 66.76 35.18
C PRO A 355 9.24 67.20 33.82
N ALA A 356 8.72 66.27 32.99
CA ALA A 356 7.47 66.43 32.21
C ALA A 356 7.12 65.18 31.35
N ASP A 357 5.83 64.84 31.35
CA ASP A 357 5.14 63.87 30.48
C ASP A 357 5.15 64.27 28.99
N ARG A 358 5.10 63.27 28.08
CA ARG A 358 4.20 63.22 26.91
C ARG A 358 4.38 61.93 26.07
N ALA A 359 3.23 61.32 25.76
CA ALA A 359 2.81 60.52 24.58
C ALA A 359 3.89 60.01 23.59
N GLY A 360 3.93 58.76 23.12
CA GLY A 360 2.81 57.91 22.68
C GLY A 360 2.51 58.16 21.20
N GLU A 361 3.11 57.40 20.26
CA GLU A 361 2.53 57.00 18.96
C GLU A 361 3.56 56.35 18.00
N ASN A 362 3.10 55.31 17.27
CA ASN A 362 3.56 54.84 15.96
C ASN A 362 4.85 53.99 15.83
N LEU A 363 4.72 52.68 16.12
CA LEU A 363 5.69 51.64 15.70
C LEU A 363 5.09 50.53 14.80
N HIS A 364 3.80 50.58 14.44
CA HIS A 364 3.14 49.48 13.73
C HIS A 364 3.03 49.64 12.19
N THR A 365 3.33 50.81 11.61
CA THR A 365 3.04 51.08 10.19
C THR A 365 4.20 50.75 9.23
N SER A 366 5.43 50.53 9.72
CA SER A 366 6.61 50.37 8.85
C SER A 366 6.89 48.93 8.39
N ALA A 367 6.24 47.91 8.96
CA ALA A 367 6.51 46.51 8.66
C ALA A 367 5.70 45.97 7.46
N GLU A 368 4.46 46.44 7.27
CA GLU A 368 3.59 45.96 6.20
C GLU A 368 3.97 46.50 4.80
N GLU A 369 4.49 47.73 4.71
CA GLU A 369 4.95 48.29 3.42
C GLU A 369 6.18 47.58 2.86
N ARG A 370 7.06 47.05 3.73
CA ARG A 370 8.26 46.32 3.29
C ARG A 370 7.96 44.92 2.74
N LEU A 371 6.81 44.33 3.08
CA LEU A 371 6.41 43.02 2.58
C LEU A 371 5.81 43.07 1.17
N LYS A 372 5.13 44.17 0.80
CA LYS A 372 4.51 44.33 -0.52
C LYS A 372 5.52 44.59 -1.65
N ALA A 373 6.71 45.11 -1.35
CA ALA A 373 7.72 45.46 -2.35
C ALA A 373 8.58 44.28 -2.87
N LYS A 374 8.37 43.04 -2.39
CA LYS A 374 9.23 41.88 -2.73
C LYS A 374 8.54 40.72 -3.45
N MET A 375 7.28 40.86 -3.84
CA MET A 375 6.60 39.87 -4.69
C MET A 375 6.84 40.19 -6.16
N VAL A 376 7.67 39.38 -6.82
CA VAL A 376 7.82 39.36 -8.28
C VAL A 376 6.56 38.70 -8.88
N PRO A 377 5.87 39.31 -9.86
CA PRO A 377 4.70 38.70 -10.48
C PRO A 377 5.11 37.61 -11.49
N ILE A 378 4.39 36.49 -11.45
CA ILE A 378 4.48 35.38 -12.41
C ILE A 378 3.75 35.81 -13.70
N PRO A 379 4.34 35.70 -14.91
CA PRO A 379 3.62 36.02 -16.14
C PRO A 379 2.58 34.92 -16.45
N HIS A 380 1.36 35.36 -16.71
CA HIS A 380 0.28 34.53 -17.25
C HIS A 380 0.60 34.08 -18.68
N ALA A 381 0.29 32.83 -18.97
CA ALA A 381 0.29 32.26 -20.32
C ALA A 381 -0.93 32.76 -21.08
N ASP A 382 -0.70 33.54 -22.14
CA ASP A 382 -1.50 33.59 -23.36
C ASP A 382 -0.72 34.37 -24.42
N GLU A 383 -0.93 34.00 -25.69
CA GLU A 383 -0.32 34.53 -26.93
C GLU A 383 0.96 33.83 -27.46
N ALA A 384 0.75 32.72 -28.17
CA ALA A 384 1.57 32.35 -29.32
C ALA A 384 0.69 31.74 -30.42
N VAL A 385 -0.10 32.60 -31.07
CA VAL A 385 -0.74 32.36 -32.36
C VAL A 385 -0.22 33.42 -33.32
N ARG A 386 0.34 32.96 -34.44
CA ARG A 386 0.79 33.65 -35.67
C ARG A 386 2.28 34.01 -35.78
N GLY A 387 2.93 33.31 -36.72
CA GLY A 387 3.67 33.97 -37.80
C GLY A 387 5.17 33.66 -37.88
N THR A 388 5.52 32.48 -38.40
CA THR A 388 6.29 32.27 -39.66
C THR A 388 6.32 30.79 -39.99
#